data_AF-A0A2V8UT65-F1
#
_entry.id   AF-A0A2V8UT65-F1
#
_cell.length_a   1.000
_cell.length_b   1.000
_cell.length_c   1.000
_cell.angle_alpha   90.00
_cell.angle_beta   90.00
_cell.angle_gamma   90.00
#
_symmetry.space_group_name_H-M   'P 1'
#
loop_
_entity.id
_entity.type
_entity.pdbx_description
1 polymer ?
#
loop_
_entity_poly.entity_id
_entity_poly.type
_entity_poly.pdbx_seq_one_letter_code
_entity_poly.pdbx_strand_id
1 'polypeptide(L)'
;MNSDRCGKCQAPVSESARFCLRCGARVERHPKKSFKVLSFVLFALIGALLASGFLIRATRARRATMTTLNREARVVADSYCSESSTQIVDLYALMAQGDRDTAATLALRSNALAISAGTVVHEYQRAGRLSHVRTVSSDSESKTCWMPSTMLGDPTERREAQPKASASH
;
A
#
# COMPACT_ATOMS: atom_id res chain seq x y z
N MET A 1 -14.77 57.52 -14.67
CA MET A 1 -13.77 57.55 -15.75
C MET A 1 -13.90 56.25 -16.51
N ASN A 2 -14.46 56.27 -17.72
CA ASN A 2 -14.75 55.08 -18.51
C ASN A 2 -13.47 54.55 -19.17
N SER A 3 -12.93 53.44 -18.67
CA SER A 3 -11.75 52.76 -19.23
C SER A 3 -12.12 51.81 -20.37
N ASP A 4 -12.91 52.29 -21.32
CA ASP A 4 -13.43 51.46 -22.44
C ASP A 4 -12.50 51.48 -23.66
N ARG A 5 -11.35 52.16 -23.56
CA ARG A 5 -10.39 52.33 -24.66
C ARG A 5 -8.99 51.88 -24.26
N CYS A 6 -8.26 51.33 -25.22
CA CYS A 6 -6.87 50.93 -25.04
C CYS A 6 -5.99 52.17 -24.80
N GLY A 7 -5.18 52.17 -23.73
CA GLY A 7 -4.26 53.28 -23.45
C GLY A 7 -3.19 53.53 -24.54
N LYS A 8 -2.90 52.53 -25.39
CA LYS A 8 -1.87 52.63 -26.43
C LYS A 8 -2.39 53.09 -27.80
N CYS A 9 -3.52 52.55 -28.26
CA CYS A 9 -4.04 52.84 -29.61
C CYS A 9 -5.44 53.48 -29.59
N GLN A 10 -6.00 53.73 -28.41
CA GLN A 10 -7.34 54.32 -28.18
C GLN A 10 -8.51 53.56 -28.81
N ALA A 11 -8.30 52.35 -29.34
CA ALA A 11 -9.36 51.50 -29.84
C ALA A 11 -10.30 51.04 -28.70
N PRO A 12 -11.59 50.83 -28.97
CA PRO A 12 -12.53 50.31 -27.97
C PRO A 12 -12.13 48.89 -27.54
N VAL A 13 -12.22 48.60 -26.25
CA VAL A 13 -11.87 47.29 -25.68
C VAL A 13 -12.99 46.81 -24.75
N SER A 14 -13.45 45.57 -24.97
CA SER A 14 -14.48 44.92 -24.14
C SER A 14 -14.09 44.85 -22.66
N GLU A 15 -15.08 44.91 -21.76
CA GLU A 15 -14.88 44.92 -20.30
C GLU A 15 -14.14 43.68 -19.74
N SER A 16 -14.20 42.55 -20.44
CA SER A 16 -13.55 41.30 -20.03
C SER A 16 -12.21 41.05 -20.72
N ALA A 17 -11.84 41.87 -21.72
CA ALA A 17 -10.66 41.61 -22.54
C ALA A 17 -9.36 41.99 -21.78
N ARG A 18 -8.41 41.03 -21.77
CA ARG A 18 -7.08 41.21 -21.16
C ARG A 18 -6.07 41.88 -22.10
N PHE A 19 -6.33 41.87 -23.41
CA PHE A 19 -5.48 42.43 -24.46
C PHE A 19 -6.32 43.19 -25.47
N CYS A 20 -5.75 44.24 -26.08
CA CYS A 20 -6.40 44.95 -27.18
C CYS A 20 -6.26 44.13 -28.46
N LEU A 21 -7.39 43.73 -29.05
CA LEU A 21 -7.42 42.94 -30.29
C LEU A 21 -6.85 43.68 -31.51
N ARG A 22 -6.71 45.01 -31.43
CA ARG A 22 -6.21 45.83 -32.55
C ARG A 22 -4.70 46.01 -32.54
N CYS A 23 -4.06 46.10 -31.37
CA CYS A 23 -2.63 46.38 -31.27
C CYS A 23 -1.84 45.38 -30.40
N GLY A 24 -2.52 44.38 -29.84
CA GLY A 24 -1.91 43.36 -28.97
C GLY A 24 -1.49 43.84 -27.58
N ALA A 25 -1.63 45.14 -27.28
CA ALA A 25 -1.22 45.67 -25.98
C ALA A 25 -2.07 45.08 -24.84
N ARG A 26 -1.41 44.72 -23.73
CA ARG A 26 -2.09 44.27 -22.51
C ARG A 26 -2.84 45.44 -21.87
N VAL A 27 -4.07 45.20 -21.46
CA VAL A 27 -4.89 46.20 -20.75
C VAL A 27 -4.73 45.96 -19.26
N GLU A 28 -4.02 46.87 -18.58
CA GLU A 28 -3.93 46.85 -17.13
C GLU A 28 -5.26 47.31 -16.54
N ARG A 29 -5.96 46.40 -15.86
CA ARG A 29 -7.16 46.72 -15.09
C ARG A 29 -6.86 46.49 -13.62
N HIS A 30 -7.05 47.53 -12.81
CA HIS A 30 -7.01 47.35 -11.37
C HIS A 30 -8.24 46.53 -10.94
N PRO A 31 -8.04 45.40 -10.23
CA PRO A 31 -9.17 44.63 -9.72
C PRO A 31 -10.01 45.53 -8.81
N LYS A 32 -11.33 45.61 -9.05
CA LYS A 32 -12.27 46.33 -8.19
C LYS A 32 -12.15 45.75 -6.78
N LYS A 33 -11.63 46.53 -5.84
CA LYS A 33 -11.41 46.15 -4.44
C LYS A 33 -12.76 46.04 -3.72
N SER A 34 -13.46 44.91 -3.84
CA SER A 34 -14.67 44.66 -3.04
C SER A 34 -14.85 43.22 -2.55
N PHE A 35 -13.83 42.37 -2.64
CA PHE A 35 -13.98 40.93 -2.35
C PHE A 35 -13.38 40.46 -1.02
N LYS A 36 -13.00 41.36 -0.09
CA LYS A 36 -12.39 40.95 1.18
C LYS A 36 -13.40 40.45 2.22
N VAL A 37 -14.58 41.07 2.32
CA VAL A 37 -15.55 40.72 3.38
C VAL A 37 -16.24 39.38 3.13
N LEU A 38 -16.58 39.07 1.87
CA LEU A 38 -17.26 37.81 1.53
C LEU A 38 -16.36 36.57 1.73
N SER A 39 -15.04 36.73 1.51
CA SER A 39 -14.07 35.64 1.70
C SER A 39 -13.96 35.23 3.18
N PHE A 40 -13.92 36.19 4.11
CA PHE A 40 -13.84 35.86 5.54
C PHE A 40 -15.06 35.09 6.06
N VAL A 41 -16.26 35.41 5.59
CA VAL A 41 -17.50 34.70 5.99
C VAL A 41 -17.52 33.27 5.43
N LEU A 42 -17.05 33.08 4.19
CA LEU A 42 -16.97 31.75 3.58
C LEU A 42 -15.94 30.86 4.29
N PHE A 43 -14.77 31.40 4.63
CA PHE A 43 -13.75 30.64 5.39
C PHE A 43 -14.21 30.28 6.80
N ALA A 44 -14.97 31.15 7.48
CA ALA A 44 -15.55 30.84 8.79
C ALA A 44 -16.59 29.70 8.72
N LEU A 45 -17.44 29.69 7.69
CA LEU A 45 -18.43 28.62 7.47
C LEU A 45 -17.77 27.28 7.11
N ILE A 46 -16.72 27.27 6.28
CA ILE A 46 -15.96 26.06 5.97
C ILE A 46 -15.23 25.53 7.22
N GLY A 47 -14.66 26.41 8.04
CA GLY A 47 -14.03 26.03 9.31
C GLY A 47 -15.00 25.34 10.28
N ALA A 48 -16.23 25.84 10.39
CA ALA A 48 -17.26 25.26 11.27
C ALA A 48 -17.77 23.88 10.77
N LEU A 49 -17.85 23.68 9.45
CA LEU A 49 -18.22 22.39 8.85
C LEU A 49 -17.12 21.33 8.99
N LEU A 50 -15.85 21.72 9.00
CA LEU A 50 -14.74 20.78 9.24
C LEU A 50 -14.60 20.39 10.72
N ALA A 51 -14.96 21.27 11.66
CA ALA A 51 -14.91 20.97 13.09
C ALA A 51 -16.01 20.00 13.56
N SER A 52 -17.19 20.03 12.92
CA SER A 52 -18.31 19.13 13.25
C SER A 52 -18.17 17.72 12.64
N GLY A 53 -17.30 17.53 11.65
CA GLY A 53 -17.00 16.22 11.06
C GLY A 53 -16.00 15.35 11.84
N PHE A 54 -15.30 15.91 12.83
CA PHE A 54 -14.19 15.22 13.51
C PHE A 54 -14.58 14.42 14.76
N LEU A 55 -15.80 14.59 15.29
CA LEU A 55 -16.23 13.89 16.51
C LEU A 55 -17.06 12.62 16.27
N ILE A 56 -17.45 12.29 15.04
CA ILE A 56 -18.23 11.07 14.72
C ILE A 56 -17.36 9.93 14.16
N ARG A 57 -16.05 10.11 14.03
CA ARG A 57 -15.11 9.05 13.57
C ARG A 57 -14.10 8.58 14.62
N ALA A 58 -14.37 8.81 15.90
CA ALA A 58 -13.51 8.39 17.00
C ALA A 58 -13.91 7.05 17.66
N THR A 59 -14.70 6.18 17.00
CA THR A 59 -14.94 4.79 17.43
C THR A 59 -14.84 3.75 16.31
N ARG A 60 -14.12 4.05 15.21
CA ARG A 60 -13.40 2.98 14.50
C ARG A 60 -11.96 3.01 14.98
N ALA A 61 -11.80 2.42 16.15
CA ALA A 61 -10.55 1.97 16.71
C ALA A 61 -9.65 1.49 15.57
N ARG A 62 -8.57 2.24 15.37
CA ARG A 62 -7.23 1.75 15.11
C ARG A 62 -7.21 0.21 15.00
N ARG A 63 -7.38 -0.33 13.80
CA ARG A 63 -6.50 -1.41 13.39
C ARG A 63 -5.13 -0.77 13.22
N ALA A 64 -4.50 -0.49 14.36
CA ALA A 64 -3.09 -0.76 14.46
C ALA A 64 -3.00 -2.25 14.09
N THR A 65 -2.67 -2.53 12.85
CA THR A 65 -1.90 -3.72 12.50
C THR A 65 -0.64 -3.59 13.34
N MET A 66 -0.78 -3.98 14.61
CA MET A 66 0.30 -4.42 15.44
C MET A 66 0.84 -5.58 14.62
N THR A 67 1.84 -5.31 13.79
CA THR A 67 2.74 -6.32 13.27
C THR A 67 3.37 -6.92 14.50
N THR A 68 2.66 -7.89 15.10
CA THR A 68 3.24 -8.85 16.02
C THR A 68 4.35 -9.48 15.20
N LEU A 69 5.56 -8.97 15.42
CA LEU A 69 6.79 -9.52 14.90
C LEU A 69 6.94 -10.83 15.66
N ASN A 70 6.19 -11.84 15.21
CA ASN A 70 6.29 -13.17 15.76
C ASN A 70 7.69 -13.63 15.38
N ARG A 71 8.49 -13.87 16.42
CA ARG A 71 9.91 -14.09 16.26
C ARG A 71 10.20 -15.35 15.45
N GLU A 72 9.27 -16.32 15.46
CA GLU A 72 9.45 -17.62 14.85
C GLU A 72 8.12 -18.15 14.30
N ALA A 73 8.17 -18.78 13.12
CA ALA A 73 7.11 -19.62 12.59
C ALA A 73 7.70 -20.94 12.10
N ARG A 74 6.86 -21.98 12.02
CA ARG A 74 7.30 -23.28 11.49
C ARG A 74 6.62 -23.56 10.16
N VAL A 75 7.39 -24.03 9.20
CA VAL A 75 6.86 -24.48 7.92
C VAL A 75 6.06 -25.76 8.13
N VAL A 76 4.77 -25.78 7.78
CA VAL A 76 3.87 -26.92 8.06
C VAL A 76 3.91 -28.01 6.99
N ALA A 77 4.33 -27.67 5.77
CA ALA A 77 4.42 -28.56 4.63
C ALA A 77 5.57 -28.13 3.71
N ASP A 78 6.10 -29.06 2.90
CA ASP A 78 7.15 -28.75 1.93
C ASP A 78 6.68 -27.62 0.98
N SER A 79 7.50 -26.58 0.88
CA SER A 79 7.13 -25.30 0.30
C SER A 79 8.28 -24.72 -0.51
N TYR A 80 7.97 -23.74 -1.36
CA TYR A 80 8.96 -22.92 -2.03
C TYR A 80 8.94 -21.51 -1.45
N CYS A 81 10.07 -20.81 -1.54
CA CYS A 81 10.14 -19.38 -1.32
C CYS A 81 10.93 -18.69 -2.42
N SER A 82 10.61 -17.43 -2.69
CA SER A 82 11.27 -16.62 -3.72
C SER A 82 11.45 -15.18 -3.26
N GLU A 83 12.50 -14.50 -3.73
CA GLU A 83 12.72 -13.08 -3.47
C GLU A 83 11.60 -12.19 -4.07
N SER A 84 10.88 -12.68 -5.09
CA SER A 84 9.78 -11.97 -5.72
C SER A 84 8.41 -12.50 -5.31
N SER A 85 7.57 -11.59 -4.82
CA SER A 85 6.18 -11.90 -4.44
C SER A 85 5.30 -12.27 -5.63
N THR A 86 5.57 -11.77 -6.83
CA THR A 86 4.81 -12.15 -8.03
C THR A 86 5.20 -13.54 -8.49
N GLN A 87 6.49 -13.86 -8.53
CA GLN A 87 6.98 -15.17 -8.94
C GLN A 87 6.47 -16.27 -8.02
N ILE A 88 6.42 -16.04 -6.70
CA ILE A 88 5.88 -17.05 -5.79
C ILE A 88 4.37 -17.25 -6.01
N VAL A 89 3.62 -16.17 -6.29
CA VAL A 89 2.19 -16.29 -6.58
C VAL A 89 1.95 -17.08 -7.87
N ASP A 90 2.71 -16.78 -8.93
CA ASP A 90 2.61 -17.48 -10.21
C ASP A 90 2.98 -18.96 -10.06
N LEU A 91 4.04 -19.27 -9.31
CA LEU A 91 4.45 -20.63 -9.02
C LEU A 91 3.32 -21.43 -8.36
N TYR A 92 2.72 -20.89 -7.30
CA TYR A 92 1.63 -21.58 -6.60
C TYR A 92 0.34 -21.63 -7.42
N ALA A 93 0.09 -20.65 -8.29
CA ALA A 93 -1.03 -20.70 -9.23
C ALA A 93 -0.88 -21.85 -10.23
N LEU A 94 0.31 -22.03 -10.81
CA LEU A 94 0.62 -23.14 -11.72
C LEU A 94 0.49 -24.49 -11.02
N MET A 95 1.03 -24.62 -9.80
CA MET A 95 0.89 -25.84 -9.01
C MET A 95 -0.59 -26.17 -8.71
N ALA A 96 -1.40 -25.17 -8.38
CA ALA A 96 -2.84 -25.34 -8.13
C ALA A 96 -3.63 -25.73 -9.38
N GLN A 97 -3.18 -25.32 -10.57
CA GLN A 97 -3.75 -25.74 -11.85
C GLN A 97 -3.30 -27.15 -12.27
N GLY A 98 -2.32 -27.73 -11.58
CA GLY A 98 -1.74 -29.03 -11.93
C GLY A 98 -0.65 -28.96 -13.00
N ASP A 99 -0.27 -27.76 -13.44
CA ASP A 99 0.82 -27.56 -14.40
C ASP A 99 2.19 -27.62 -13.70
N ARG A 100 2.60 -28.85 -13.38
CA ARG A 100 3.84 -29.13 -12.66
C ARG A 100 5.10 -28.83 -13.46
N ASP A 101 5.04 -28.96 -14.79
CA ASP A 101 6.20 -28.78 -15.67
C ASP A 101 6.56 -27.29 -15.80
N THR A 102 5.55 -26.44 -16.00
CA THR A 102 5.75 -24.99 -16.01
C THR A 102 6.17 -24.48 -14.62
N ALA A 103 5.56 -25.01 -13.55
CA ALA A 103 5.95 -24.67 -12.18
C ALA A 103 7.42 -25.04 -11.90
N ALA A 104 7.86 -26.24 -12.28
CA ALA A 104 9.25 -26.67 -12.12
C ALA A 104 10.22 -25.76 -12.89
N THR A 105 9.86 -25.39 -14.13
CA THR A 105 10.66 -24.48 -14.95
C THR A 105 10.77 -23.09 -14.31
N LEU A 106 9.67 -22.57 -13.76
CA LEU A 106 9.65 -21.28 -13.07
C LEU A 106 10.49 -21.34 -11.78
N ALA A 107 10.38 -22.40 -10.99
CA ALA A 107 11.15 -22.59 -9.77
C ALA A 107 12.67 -22.56 -10.05
N LEU A 108 13.12 -23.26 -11.11
CA LEU A 108 14.52 -23.29 -11.53
C LEU A 108 15.01 -21.91 -12.00
N ARG A 109 14.21 -21.16 -12.76
CA ARG A 109 14.59 -19.84 -13.28
C ARG A 109 14.57 -18.73 -12.23
N SER A 110 13.68 -18.82 -11.25
CA SER A 110 13.47 -17.79 -10.22
C SER A 110 14.40 -17.96 -9.01
N ASN A 111 15.32 -18.92 -9.04
CA ASN A 111 16.10 -19.33 -7.87
C ASN A 111 15.21 -19.60 -6.65
N ALA A 112 14.03 -20.20 -6.87
CA ALA A 112 13.13 -20.52 -5.79
C ALA A 112 13.79 -21.53 -4.86
N LEU A 113 13.84 -21.22 -3.57
CA LEU A 113 14.41 -22.08 -2.55
C LEU A 113 13.35 -23.05 -2.06
N ALA A 114 13.64 -24.36 -2.13
CA ALA A 114 12.82 -25.37 -1.49
C ALA A 114 13.04 -25.33 0.03
N ILE A 115 11.96 -25.31 0.81
CA ILE A 115 11.97 -25.33 2.26
C ILE A 115 11.14 -26.50 2.74
N SER A 116 11.77 -27.40 3.49
CA SER A 116 11.10 -28.59 4.01
C SER A 116 10.18 -28.27 5.19
N ALA A 117 9.14 -29.08 5.33
CA ALA A 117 8.28 -29.07 6.51
C ALA A 117 9.10 -29.21 7.80
N GLY A 118 8.74 -28.45 8.82
CA GLY A 118 9.43 -28.41 10.11
C GLY A 118 10.55 -27.37 10.21
N THR A 119 10.95 -26.73 9.10
CA THR A 119 11.92 -25.63 9.11
C THR A 119 11.39 -24.47 9.94
N VAL A 120 12.22 -23.92 10.82
CA VAL A 120 11.91 -22.72 11.59
C VAL A 120 12.33 -21.51 10.76
N VAL A 121 11.41 -20.58 10.56
CA VAL A 121 11.70 -19.30 9.93
C VAL A 121 11.67 -18.22 11.00
N HIS A 122 12.68 -17.36 10.96
CA HIS A 122 12.80 -16.26 11.90
C HIS A 122 12.23 -15.01 11.25
N GLU A 123 11.58 -14.15 12.05
CA GLU A 123 11.13 -12.83 11.61
C GLU A 123 10.19 -12.89 10.38
N TYR A 124 8.91 -13.20 10.62
CA TYR A 124 7.92 -13.17 9.55
C TYR A 124 7.03 -11.93 9.62
N GLN A 125 6.90 -11.22 8.50
CA GLN A 125 5.93 -10.15 8.33
C GLN A 125 4.79 -10.63 7.44
N ARG A 126 3.62 -10.83 8.03
CA ARG A 126 2.42 -11.26 7.30
C ARG A 126 1.86 -10.08 6.50
N ALA A 127 1.93 -10.17 5.17
CA ALA A 127 1.37 -9.21 4.22
C ALA A 127 0.18 -9.84 3.50
N GLY A 128 -0.90 -10.11 4.24
CA GLY A 128 -2.07 -10.79 3.71
C GLY A 128 -1.81 -12.27 3.40
N ARG A 129 -1.93 -12.66 2.12
CA ARG A 129 -1.81 -14.05 1.65
C ARG A 129 -0.35 -14.54 1.59
N LEU A 130 0.60 -13.61 1.57
CA LEU A 130 2.02 -13.91 1.60
C LEU A 130 2.63 -13.44 2.91
N SER A 131 3.70 -14.11 3.31
CA SER A 131 4.55 -13.72 4.42
C SER A 131 5.97 -13.53 3.91
N HIS A 132 6.57 -12.41 4.28
CA HIS A 132 8.00 -12.18 4.11
C HIS A 132 8.69 -12.88 5.27
N VAL A 133 9.60 -13.81 4.98
CA VAL A 133 10.29 -14.63 5.97
C VAL A 133 11.79 -14.46 5.85
N ARG A 134 12.51 -14.65 6.94
CA ARG A 134 13.96 -14.81 6.93
C ARG A 134 14.33 -16.25 7.29
N THR A 135 15.01 -16.92 6.38
CA THR A 135 15.58 -18.24 6.61
C THR A 135 17.06 -18.09 6.92
N VAL A 136 17.58 -18.90 7.85
CA VAL A 136 19.01 -19.00 8.12
C VAL A 136 19.49 -20.32 7.54
N SER A 137 20.38 -20.26 6.56
CA SER A 137 21.03 -21.44 5.98
C SER A 137 22.03 -22.06 6.96
N SER A 138 22.44 -23.31 6.71
CA SER A 138 23.50 -24.00 7.47
C SER A 138 24.79 -23.19 7.56
N ASP A 139 25.07 -22.39 6.54
CA ASP A 139 26.31 -21.61 6.40
C ASP A 139 26.23 -20.26 7.14
N SER A 140 25.22 -20.08 8.01
CA SER A 140 24.88 -18.81 8.66
C SER A 140 24.48 -17.68 7.71
N GLU A 141 24.34 -17.96 6.41
CA GLU A 141 23.81 -17.01 5.45
C GLU A 141 22.29 -16.87 5.65
N SER A 142 21.83 -15.66 5.96
CA SER A 142 20.40 -15.39 6.09
C SER A 142 19.82 -14.91 4.76
N LYS A 143 18.77 -15.59 4.27
CA LYS A 143 18.06 -15.20 3.06
C LYS A 143 16.64 -14.75 3.40
N THR A 144 16.19 -13.69 2.75
CA THR A 144 14.83 -13.18 2.90
C THR A 144 14.02 -13.53 1.67
N CYS A 145 12.84 -14.12 1.85
CA CYS A 145 11.99 -14.53 0.76
C CYS A 145 10.51 -14.47 1.10
N TRP A 146 9.67 -14.50 0.08
CA TRP A 146 8.23 -14.59 0.18
C TRP A 146 7.76 -16.04 0.11
N MET A 147 6.79 -16.37 0.95
CA MET A 147 6.07 -17.65 0.89
C MET A 147 4.58 -17.47 1.22
N PRO A 148 3.71 -18.42 0.87
CA PRO A 148 2.31 -18.37 1.26
C PRO A 148 2.15 -18.42 2.78
N SER A 149 1.37 -17.49 3.34
CA SER A 149 1.10 -17.44 4.78
C SER A 149 0.44 -18.71 5.33
N THR A 150 -0.21 -19.51 4.47
CA THR A 150 -0.82 -20.79 4.80
C THR A 150 0.19 -21.91 5.05
N MET A 151 1.44 -21.73 4.60
CA MET A 151 2.53 -22.68 4.85
C MET A 151 3.23 -22.43 6.18
N LEU A 152 2.85 -21.39 6.92
CA LEU A 152 3.41 -21.01 8.21
C LEU A 152 2.41 -21.29 9.33
N GLY A 153 2.79 -22.19 10.24
CA GLY A 153 2.07 -22.49 11.46
C GLY A 153 2.71 -21.80 12.67
N ASP A 154 1.90 -21.58 13.70
CA ASP A 154 2.42 -21.17 14.99
C ASP A 154 3.21 -22.35 15.61
N PRO A 155 4.46 -22.15 16.05
CA PRO A 155 5.25 -23.21 16.68
C PRO A 155 4.57 -23.79 17.94
N THR A 156 3.68 -23.04 18.60
CA THR A 156 3.03 -23.48 19.84
C THR A 156 1.84 -24.41 19.64
N GLU A 157 1.18 -24.37 18.47
CA GLU A 157 -0.09 -25.07 18.23
C GLU A 157 0.06 -26.61 18.20
N ARG A 158 1.26 -27.12 17.87
CA ARG A 158 1.51 -28.58 17.81
C ARG A 158 1.70 -29.26 19.16
N ARG A 159 1.90 -28.50 20.25
CA ARG A 159 2.06 -29.09 21.59
C ARG A 159 0.75 -29.67 22.14
N GLU A 160 -0.39 -29.23 21.62
CA GLU A 160 -1.71 -29.62 22.14
C GLU A 160 -2.34 -30.78 21.37
N ALA A 161 -1.89 -31.04 20.13
CA ALA A 161 -2.41 -32.12 19.29
C ALA A 161 -1.63 -33.44 19.39
N GLN A 162 -0.59 -33.54 20.23
CA GLN A 162 0.06 -34.83 20.48
C GLN A 162 -0.82 -35.63 21.45
N PRO A 163 -1.55 -36.66 21.00
CA PRO A 163 -2.40 -37.44 21.88
C PRO A 163 -1.50 -38.01 22.96
N LYS A 164 -1.85 -37.73 24.23
CA LYS A 164 -1.26 -38.42 25.39
C LYS A 164 -1.32 -39.90 25.06
N ALA A 165 -0.16 -40.50 24.78
CA ALA A 165 -0.06 -41.92 24.56
C ALA A 165 -0.73 -42.59 25.76
N SER A 166 -1.88 -43.21 25.52
CA SER A 166 -2.61 -43.94 26.53
C SER A 166 -1.66 -44.98 27.11
N ALA A 167 -1.22 -44.74 28.34
CA ALA A 167 -0.55 -45.74 29.14
C ALA A 167 -1.51 -46.92 29.27
N SER A 168 -1.28 -47.97 28.49
CA SER A 168 -1.93 -49.26 28.72
C SER A 168 -1.23 -49.89 29.92
N HIS A 169 -1.99 -49.98 31.01
CA HIS A 169 -1.73 -50.86 32.14
C HIS A 169 -2.51 -52.16 31.95
#